data_AF-A0AAD9XP70-F1
#
_entry.id   AF-A0AAD9XP70-F1
#
_cell.length_a   1.000
_cell.length_b   1.000
_cell.length_c   1.000
_cell.angle_alpha   90.00
_cell.angle_beta   90.00
_cell.angle_gamma   90.00
#
_symmetry.space_group_name_H-M   'P 1'
#
loop_
_entity.id
_entity.type
_entity.pdbx_description
1 polymer ?
#
loop_
_entity_poly.entity_id
_entity_poly.type
_entity_poly.pdbx_seq_one_letter_code
_entity_poly.pdbx_strand_id
1 'polypeptide(L)'
;MAITEFLLFILIATLGGMFLCGANDLITIFVAPECFSLCSYLLSGYTKKDVRSNEATMKYLLMGGASSSILVHGFSWLYGSSGGEIELQEIVNGLRCSENSSIDCIHSCLMHTR
;
A
#
# COMPACT_ATOMS: atom_id res chain seq x y z
N MET A 1 -2.22 21.56 24.36
CA MET A 1 -1.91 20.97 23.04
C MET A 1 -2.66 21.78 22.00
N ALA A 2 -1.96 22.30 20.99
CA ALA A 2 -2.48 23.31 20.09
C ALA A 2 -3.38 22.69 19.01
N ILE A 3 -4.51 23.34 18.71
CA ILE A 3 -5.44 22.96 17.61
C ILE A 3 -4.70 22.78 16.27
N THR A 4 -3.60 23.51 16.07
CA THR A 4 -2.72 23.41 14.91
C THR A 4 -2.10 22.03 14.74
N GLU A 5 -1.68 21.36 15.82
CA GLU A 5 -1.05 20.02 15.73
C GLU A 5 -2.06 18.98 15.22
N PHE A 6 -3.30 19.05 15.74
CA PHE A 6 -4.40 18.19 15.31
C PHE A 6 -4.75 18.40 13.83
N LEU A 7 -4.87 19.67 13.40
CA LEU A 7 -5.14 20.02 12.01
C LEU A 7 -4.00 19.60 11.07
N LEU A 8 -2.74 19.71 11.51
CA LEU A 8 -1.57 19.28 10.73
C LEU A 8 -1.62 17.78 10.43
N PHE A 9 -1.90 16.94 11.43
CA PHE A 9 -2.01 15.49 11.23
C PHE A 9 -3.17 15.12 10.31
N ILE A 10 -4.31 15.81 10.41
CA ILE A 10 -5.44 15.62 9.48
C ILE A 10 -5.06 16.00 8.05
N LEU A 11 -4.36 17.13 7.86
CA LEU A 11 -3.98 17.59 6.53
C LEU A 11 -3.00 16.61 5.86
N ILE A 12 -2.01 16.14 6.62
CA ILE A 12 -1.03 15.15 6.15
C ILE A 12 -1.71 13.81 5.85
N ALA A 13 -2.66 13.38 6.68
CA ALA A 13 -3.46 12.20 6.40
C ALA A 13 -4.21 12.36 5.06
N THR A 14 -4.92 13.47 4.85
CA THR A 14 -5.63 13.72 3.58
C THR A 14 -4.69 13.78 2.38
N LEU A 15 -3.49 14.34 2.52
CA LEU A 15 -2.48 14.35 1.45
C LEU A 15 -2.00 12.93 1.10
N GLY A 16 -1.80 12.07 2.10
CA GLY A 16 -1.50 10.65 1.88
C GLY A 16 -2.63 9.93 1.12
N GLY A 17 -3.88 10.21 1.47
CA GLY A 17 -5.05 9.70 0.75
C GLY A 17 -5.15 10.19 -0.70
N MET A 18 -4.82 11.45 -0.96
CA MET A 18 -4.76 11.97 -2.33
C MET A 18 -3.68 11.28 -3.17
N PHE A 19 -2.52 10.99 -2.57
CA PHE A 19 -1.44 10.25 -3.24
C PHE A 19 -1.86 8.82 -3.59
N LEU A 20 -2.65 8.17 -2.73
CA LEU A 20 -3.21 6.85 -3.00
C LEU A 20 -4.15 6.85 -4.22
N CYS A 21 -5.01 7.87 -4.36
CA CYS A 21 -5.91 7.97 -5.53
C CYS A 21 -5.17 8.13 -6.86
N GLY A 22 -3.94 8.64 -6.85
CA GLY A 22 -3.10 8.82 -8.05
C GLY A 22 -2.07 7.72 -8.27
N ALA A 23 -2.07 6.66 -7.45
CA ALA A 23 -1.03 5.64 -7.48
C ALA A 23 -1.20 4.68 -8.67
N ASN A 24 -0.13 4.53 -9.47
CA ASN A 24 -0.07 3.58 -10.60
C ASN A 24 0.89 2.40 -10.36
N ASP A 25 1.74 2.49 -9.33
CA ASP A 25 2.69 1.46 -8.93
C ASP A 25 2.29 0.78 -7.63
N LEU A 26 2.60 -0.51 -7.49
CA LEU A 26 2.39 -1.29 -6.26
C LEU A 26 3.09 -0.66 -5.04
N ILE A 27 4.28 -0.07 -5.24
CA ILE A 27 5.03 0.60 -4.17
C ILE A 27 4.27 1.81 -3.63
N THR A 28 3.65 2.59 -4.52
CA THR A 28 2.93 3.82 -4.16
C THR A 28 1.62 3.47 -3.47
N ILE A 29 0.95 2.42 -3.94
CA ILE A 29 -0.24 1.85 -3.31
C ILE A 29 0.07 1.30 -1.91
N PHE A 30 1.28 0.80 -1.66
CA PHE A 30 1.72 0.39 -0.33
C PHE A 30 2.05 1.58 0.59
N VAL A 31 2.86 2.53 0.12
CA VAL A 31 3.41 3.58 0.98
C VAL A 31 2.38 4.66 1.38
N ALA A 32 1.44 4.98 0.49
CA ALA A 32 0.43 6.01 0.72
C ALA A 32 -0.52 5.69 1.90
N PRO A 33 -1.13 4.49 2.00
CA PRO A 33 -1.97 4.12 3.13
C PRO A 33 -1.18 3.94 4.43
N GLU A 34 0.11 3.58 4.38
CA GLU A 34 0.97 3.57 5.56
C GLU A 34 1.15 4.98 6.14
N CYS A 35 1.44 5.97 5.30
CA CYS A 35 1.55 7.37 5.70
C CYS A 35 0.23 7.91 6.28
N PHE A 36 -0.89 7.63 5.62
CA PHE A 36 -2.23 7.99 6.11
C PHE A 36 -2.56 7.33 7.47
N SER A 37 -2.21 6.06 7.62
CA SER A 37 -2.51 5.27 8.82
C SER A 37 -1.65 5.68 10.01
N LEU A 38 -0.36 5.97 9.82
CA LEU A 38 0.53 6.50 10.86
C LEU A 38 -0.01 7.82 11.44
N CYS A 39 -0.49 8.73 10.60
CA CYS A 39 -1.12 9.98 11.05
C CYS A 39 -2.38 9.70 11.86
N SER A 40 -3.20 8.73 11.43
CA SER A 40 -4.40 8.31 12.15
C SER A 40 -4.09 7.64 13.49
N TYR A 41 -2.99 6.88 13.60
CA TYR A 41 -2.52 6.32 14.88
C TYR A 41 -2.15 7.42 15.86
N LEU A 42 -1.39 8.42 15.41
CA LEU A 42 -1.03 9.58 16.23
C LEU A 42 -2.27 10.37 16.69
N LEU A 43 -3.28 10.50 15.82
CA LEU A 43 -4.52 11.20 16.14
C LEU A 43 -5.37 10.46 17.19
N SER A 44 -5.40 9.13 17.15
CA SER A 44 -6.13 8.30 18.13
C SER A 44 -5.59 8.46 19.57
N GLY A 45 -4.31 8.83 19.70
CA GLY A 45 -3.58 9.00 20.96
C GLY A 45 -3.43 10.45 21.40
N TYR A 46 -4.19 11.37 20.80
CA TYR A 46 -4.03 12.81 21.01
C TYR A 46 -4.18 13.19 22.50
N THR A 47 -5.09 12.54 23.22
CA THR A 47 -5.29 12.76 24.66
C THR A 47 -4.37 11.87 25.49
N LYS A 48 -3.09 12.27 25.60
CA LYS A 48 -2.05 11.52 26.32
C LYS A 48 -2.33 11.25 27.81
N LYS A 49 -3.22 12.01 28.44
CA LYS A 49 -3.58 11.85 29.86
C LYS A 49 -4.59 10.73 30.11
N ASP A 50 -5.34 10.33 29.08
CA ASP A 50 -6.34 9.29 29.19
C ASP A 50 -5.75 7.93 28.82
N VAL A 51 -5.70 7.02 29.80
CA VAL A 51 -5.23 5.64 29.61
C VAL A 51 -6.01 4.90 28.51
N ARG A 52 -7.30 5.22 28.34
CA ARG A 52 -8.15 4.63 27.29
C ARG A 52 -7.73 5.06 25.88
N SER A 53 -7.29 6.31 25.70
CA SER A 53 -6.80 6.81 24.39
C SER A 53 -5.48 6.13 24.04
N ASN A 54 -4.59 5.98 25.02
CA ASN A 54 -3.32 5.28 24.82
C ASN A 54 -3.49 3.79 24.49
N GLU A 55 -4.43 3.12 25.15
CA GLU A 55 -4.78 1.73 24.85
C GLU A 55 -5.39 1.58 23.44
N ALA A 56 -6.25 2.52 23.04
CA ALA A 56 -6.83 2.53 21.70
C ALA A 56 -5.75 2.70 20.62
N THR A 57 -4.79 3.61 20.80
CA THR A 57 -3.66 3.80 19.86
C THR A 57 -2.83 2.55 19.70
N MET A 58 -2.47 1.88 20.80
CA MET A 58 -1.70 0.65 20.75
C MET A 58 -2.43 -0.44 19.96
N LYS A 59 -3.74 -0.60 20.21
CA LYS A 59 -4.58 -1.56 19.47
C LYS A 59 -4.68 -1.22 17.99
N TYR A 60 -4.86 0.06 17.65
CA TYR A 60 -4.97 0.53 16.28
C TYR A 60 -3.66 0.31 15.50
N LEU A 61 -2.53 0.60 16.13
CA LEU A 61 -1.20 0.38 15.53
C LEU A 61 -0.92 -1.11 15.28
N LEU A 62 -1.28 -1.98 16.23
CA LEU A 62 -1.11 -3.44 16.07
C LEU A 62 -2.00 -4.01 14.96
N MET A 63 -3.29 -3.65 14.94
CA MET A 63 -4.21 -4.10 13.88
C MET A 63 -3.79 -3.57 12.50
N GLY A 64 -3.29 -2.34 12.48
CA GLY A 64 -2.70 -1.69 11.33
C GLY A 64 -1.53 -2.44 10.72
N GLY A 65 -0.49 -2.70 11.54
CA GLY A 65 0.70 -3.42 11.10
C GLY A 65 0.40 -4.85 10.64
N ALA A 66 -0.55 -5.53 11.30
CA ALA A 66 -1.02 -6.84 10.86
C ALA A 66 -1.68 -6.77 9.47
N SER A 67 -2.56 -5.80 9.24
CA SER A 67 -3.19 -5.57 7.93
C SER A 67 -2.18 -5.24 6.85
N SER A 68 -1.18 -4.40 7.15
CA SER A 68 -0.11 -4.02 6.23
C SER A 68 0.77 -5.21 5.84
N SER A 69 1.07 -6.09 6.81
CA SER A 69 1.83 -7.32 6.57
C SER A 69 1.10 -8.27 5.60
N ILE A 70 -0.23 -8.35 5.71
CA ILE A 70 -1.07 -9.17 4.81
C ILE A 70 -1.10 -8.54 3.41
N LEU A 71 -1.18 -7.21 3.32
CA LEU A 71 -1.12 -6.48 2.04
C LEU A 71 0.20 -6.72 1.31
N VAL A 72 1.34 -6.54 1.97
CA VAL A 72 2.66 -6.73 1.32
C VAL A 72 2.88 -8.19 0.92
N HIS A 73 2.33 -9.14 1.67
CA HIS A 73 2.33 -10.55 1.28
C HIS A 73 1.50 -10.79 0.00
N GLY A 74 0.35 -10.15 -0.13
CA GLY A 74 -0.46 -10.16 -1.36
C GLY A 74 0.28 -9.56 -2.56
N PHE A 75 0.97 -8.43 -2.36
CA PHE A 75 1.81 -7.82 -3.40
C PHE A 75 2.98 -8.70 -3.81
N SER A 76 3.61 -9.42 -2.87
CA SER A 76 4.65 -10.39 -3.21
C SER A 76 4.15 -11.48 -4.16
N TRP A 77 2.91 -11.93 -4.00
CA TRP A 77 2.33 -12.93 -4.89
C TRP A 77 2.02 -12.35 -6.27
N LEU A 78 1.38 -11.17 -6.33
CA LEU A 78 1.11 -10.45 -7.58
C LEU A 78 2.41 -10.17 -8.37
N TYR A 79 3.43 -9.67 -7.68
CA TYR A 79 4.74 -9.41 -8.25
C TYR A 79 5.38 -10.67 -8.83
N GLY A 80 5.28 -11.80 -8.12
CA GLY A 80 5.76 -13.10 -8.60
C GLY A 80 5.01 -13.61 -9.83
N SER A 81 3.69 -13.42 -9.90
CA SER A 81 2.89 -13.85 -11.06
C SER A 81 3.09 -12.97 -12.30
N SER A 82 3.44 -11.70 -12.13
CA SER A 82 3.70 -10.78 -13.26
C SER A 82 5.10 -10.87 -13.85
N GLY A 83 5.99 -11.69 -13.28
CA GLY A 83 7.37 -11.81 -13.77
C GLY A 83 8.33 -10.73 -13.28
N GLY A 84 7.94 -9.95 -12.26
CA GLY A 84 8.82 -8.94 -11.65
C GLY A 84 8.45 -7.47 -11.95
N GLU A 85 7.26 -7.22 -12.48
CA GLU A 85 6.76 -5.88 -12.80
C GLU A 85 6.08 -5.21 -11.59
N ILE A 86 6.32 -3.91 -11.41
CA ILE A 86 5.76 -3.09 -10.32
C ILE A 86 4.61 -2.17 -10.75
N GLU A 87 4.53 -1.85 -12.04
CA GLU A 87 3.54 -0.94 -12.59
C GLU A 87 2.25 -1.69 -12.94
N LEU A 88 1.08 -1.12 -12.61
CA LEU A 88 -0.21 -1.83 -12.78
C LEU A 88 -0.48 -2.23 -14.23
N GLN A 89 -0.07 -1.41 -15.20
CA GLN A 89 -0.29 -1.69 -16.63
C GLN A 89 0.49 -2.93 -17.06
N GLU A 90 1.75 -3.03 -16.64
CA GLU A 90 2.63 -4.15 -16.96
C GLU A 90 2.22 -5.44 -16.25
N ILE A 91 1.68 -5.33 -15.03
CA ILE A 91 1.10 -6.48 -14.32
C ILE A 91 -0.08 -7.07 -15.09
N VAL A 92 -0.97 -6.23 -15.63
CA VAL A 92 -2.07 -6.70 -16.48
C VAL A 92 -1.53 -7.39 -17.73
N ASN A 93 -0.49 -6.84 -18.36
CA ASN A 93 0.14 -7.44 -19.54
C ASN A 93 0.79 -8.80 -19.23
N GLY A 94 1.50 -8.91 -18.10
CA GLY A 94 2.14 -10.14 -17.63
C GLY A 94 1.12 -11.24 -17.32
N LEU A 95 0.03 -10.91 -16.65
CA LEU A 95 -1.05 -11.87 -16.35
C LEU A 95 -1.77 -12.36 -17.62
N ARG A 96 -1.99 -11.49 -18.62
CA ARG A 96 -2.59 -11.88 -19.91
C ARG A 96 -1.70 -12.86 -20.69
N CYS A 97 -0.38 -12.69 -20.60
CA CYS A 97 0.57 -13.62 -21.23
C CYS A 97 0.49 -15.03 -20.60
N SER A 98 0.27 -15.10 -19.28
CA SER A 98 0.10 -16.39 -18.58
C SER A 98 -1.17 -17.14 -19.01
N GLU A 99 -2.26 -16.46 -19.33
CA GLU A 99 -3.53 -17.08 -19.73
C GLU A 99 -3.52 -17.58 -21.20
N ASN A 100 -2.78 -16.91 -22.09
CA ASN A 100 -2.60 -17.30 -23.50
C ASN A 100 -1.53 -18.40 -23.74
N SER A 101 -1.10 -19.10 -22.68
CA SER A 101 0.00 -20.08 -22.64
C SER A 101 -0.19 -21.38 -23.45
N SER A 102 -0.95 -21.38 -24.55
CA SER A 102 -0.87 -22.47 -25.53
C SER A 102 -0.29 -22.07 -26.88
N ILE A 103 -0.28 -20.78 -27.28
CA ILE A 103 0.13 -20.41 -28.65
C ILE A 103 1.08 -19.18 -28.71
N ASP A 104 0.97 -18.20 -27.80
CA ASP A 104 1.74 -16.93 -27.93
C ASP A 104 3.02 -16.83 -27.07
N CYS A 105 3.10 -17.56 -25.96
CA CYS A 105 4.21 -17.42 -25.00
C CYS A 105 5.55 -17.93 -25.57
N ILE A 106 5.54 -18.92 -26.48
CA ILE A 106 6.77 -19.44 -27.12
C ILE A 106 7.35 -18.40 -28.10
N HIS A 107 6.50 -17.59 -28.75
CA HIS A 107 6.95 -16.60 -29.72
C HIS A 107 7.52 -15.33 -29.05
N SER A 108 6.96 -14.92 -27.90
CA SER A 108 7.45 -13.73 -27.15
C SER A 108 8.75 -14.00 -26.39
N CYS A 109 8.92 -15.21 -25.83
CA CYS A 109 10.15 -15.57 -25.10
C CYS A 109 11.40 -15.63 -26.02
N LEU A 110 11.23 -15.90 -27.32
CA LEU A 110 12.32 -15.90 -28.29
C LEU A 110 12.79 -14.49 -28.70
N MET A 111 11.99 -13.45 -28.46
CA MET A 111 12.32 -12.06 -28.82
C MET A 111 12.93 -11.25 -27.66
N HIS A 112 12.83 -11.70 -26.41
CA HIS A 112 13.40 -11.01 -25.23
C HIS A 112 14.76 -11.57 -24.78
N THR A 113 15.34 -12.54 -25.50
CA THR A 113 16.72 -13.04 -25.28
C THR A 113 17.74 -12.36 -26.21
N ARG A 114 17.52 -11.08 -26.54
CA ARG A 114 18.51 -10.18 -27.14
C ARG A 114 18.39 -8.79 -26.55
#